data_AF-A0A3C1NB42-F1
#
_entry.id   AF-A0A3C1NB42-F1
#
_cell.length_a   1.000
_cell.length_b   1.000
_cell.length_c   1.000
_cell.angle_alpha   90.00
_cell.angle_beta   90.00
_cell.angle_gamma   90.00
#
_symmetry.space_group_name_H-M   'P 1'
#
loop_
_entity.id
_entity.type
_entity.pdbx_description
1 polymer ?
#
loop_
_entity_poly.entity_id
_entity_poly.type
_entity_poly.pdbx_seq_one_letter_code
_entity_poly.pdbx_strand_id
1 'polypeptide(L)'
;AILAQDSANEGVAVCTLRGAVLISGIYDPAPAQRISVNAELNLNESLCDRHDYLSVPRTMACPLKVIVGADEPAGWIEQSLTYAQHAALGDGPVDCLLSAGDNHFSILDQYFLAGSDIMSSVLEQVTR
;
A
#
# COMPACT_ATOMS: atom_id res chain seq x y z
N ALA A 1 -8.75 -1.63 -0.35
CA ALA A 1 -10.07 -1.82 -0.98
C ALA A 1 -9.94 -2.40 -2.38
N ILE A 2 -9.38 -1.67 -3.36
CA ILE A 2 -9.33 -2.10 -4.77
C ILE A 2 -8.60 -3.45 -4.96
N LEU A 3 -7.40 -3.62 -4.41
CA LEU A 3 -6.61 -4.86 -4.55
C LEU A 3 -7.23 -6.10 -3.87
N ALA A 4 -8.22 -5.88 -3.00
CA ALA A 4 -8.96 -6.92 -2.29
C ALA A 4 -10.40 -7.09 -2.84
N GLN A 5 -10.76 -6.40 -3.94
CA GLN A 5 -12.06 -6.55 -4.58
C GLN A 5 -12.10 -7.84 -5.40
N ASP A 6 -13.18 -8.60 -5.24
CA ASP A 6 -13.51 -9.70 -6.12
C ASP A 6 -14.38 -9.20 -7.28
N SER A 7 -13.75 -8.92 -8.43
CA SER A 7 -14.45 -8.47 -9.63
C SER A 7 -15.48 -9.48 -10.17
N ALA A 8 -15.41 -10.75 -9.77
CA ALA A 8 -16.37 -11.77 -10.22
C ALA A 8 -17.72 -11.66 -9.48
N ASN A 9 -17.74 -11.09 -8.27
CA ASN A 9 -18.93 -11.08 -7.40
C ASN A 9 -19.75 -9.79 -7.48
N GLU A 10 -19.20 -8.70 -8.03
CA GLU A 10 -19.84 -7.38 -7.98
C GLU A 10 -20.53 -6.94 -9.28
N GLY A 11 -20.52 -7.76 -10.35
CA GLY A 11 -21.10 -7.39 -11.65
C GLY A 11 -20.44 -6.17 -12.31
N VAL A 12 -19.32 -5.70 -11.74
CA VAL A 12 -18.47 -4.64 -12.26
C VAL A 12 -17.60 -5.25 -13.35
N ALA A 13 -17.45 -4.53 -14.47
CA ALA A 13 -16.54 -4.94 -15.54
C ALA A 13 -15.18 -5.31 -14.95
N VAL A 14 -14.63 -6.46 -15.35
CA VAL A 14 -13.34 -6.98 -14.88
C VAL A 14 -12.30 -5.86 -14.94
N CYS A 15 -11.95 -5.29 -13.78
CA CYS A 15 -10.97 -4.22 -13.71
C CYS A 15 -9.60 -4.86 -13.87
N THR A 16 -9.02 -4.78 -15.06
CA THR A 16 -7.66 -5.27 -15.29
C THR A 16 -6.67 -4.17 -14.89
N LEU A 17 -6.18 -4.22 -13.65
CA LEU A 17 -5.05 -3.40 -13.24
C LEU A 17 -3.76 -3.95 -13.82
N ARG A 18 -2.96 -3.08 -14.45
CA ARG A 18 -1.64 -3.43 -14.96
C ARG A 18 -0.60 -3.63 -13.85
N GLY A 19 -0.81 -2.95 -12.74
CA GLY A 19 0.01 -3.04 -11.55
C GLY A 19 -0.35 -1.94 -10.56
N ALA A 20 0.21 -2.00 -9.37
CA ALA A 20 0.03 -1.00 -8.32
C ALA A 20 1.35 -0.67 -7.64
N VAL A 21 1.54 0.62 -7.33
CA VAL A 21 2.65 1.11 -6.51
C VAL A 21 2.03 1.78 -5.30
N LEU A 22 2.23 1.21 -4.12
CA LEU A 22 1.73 1.71 -2.84
C LEU A 22 2.87 2.41 -2.12
N ILE A 23 2.67 3.66 -1.74
CA ILE A 23 3.71 4.54 -1.20
C ILE A 23 3.28 4.94 0.20
N SER A 24 4.07 4.59 1.21
CA SER A 24 3.89 5.01 2.62
C SER A 24 2.46 4.85 3.13
N GLY A 25 1.88 3.65 2.95
CA GLY A 25 0.48 3.38 3.24
C GLY A 25 0.15 3.06 4.70
N ILE A 26 -1.12 3.23 5.07
CA ILE A 26 -1.74 2.61 6.25
C ILE A 26 -2.61 1.45 5.78
N TYR A 27 -2.36 0.27 6.34
CA TYR A 27 -3.03 -0.98 6.00
C TYR A 27 -3.84 -1.55 7.16
N ASP A 28 -3.37 -1.35 8.40
CA ASP A 28 -4.12 -1.52 9.64
C ASP A 28 -4.33 -0.14 10.31
N PRO A 29 -5.56 0.36 10.42
CA PRO A 29 -5.86 1.64 11.06
C PRO A 29 -5.92 1.58 12.60
N ALA A 30 -5.90 0.41 13.22
CA ALA A 30 -6.06 0.26 14.67
C ALA A 30 -5.03 1.06 15.51
N PRO A 31 -3.76 1.22 15.11
CA PRO A 31 -2.81 2.08 15.82
C PRO A 31 -3.25 3.55 15.85
N ALA A 32 -3.84 4.05 14.76
CA ALA A 32 -4.27 5.43 14.65
C ALA A 32 -5.40 5.77 15.63
N GLN A 33 -6.22 4.78 16.00
CA GLN A 33 -7.29 4.93 17.00
C GLN A 33 -6.75 5.37 18.39
N ARG A 34 -5.51 5.01 18.70
CA ARG A 34 -4.90 5.17 20.04
C ARG A 34 -4.01 6.41 20.18
N ILE A 35 -3.93 7.25 19.15
CA ILE A 35 -3.09 8.45 19.15
C ILE A 35 -3.92 9.70 18.86
N SER A 36 -3.32 10.88 19.02
CA SER A 36 -4.01 12.18 18.94
C SER A 36 -4.73 12.43 17.61
N VAL A 37 -4.24 11.87 16.50
CA VAL A 37 -4.87 12.01 15.18
C VAL A 37 -6.31 11.47 15.16
N ASN A 38 -6.65 10.54 16.06
CA ASN A 38 -8.01 10.01 16.12
C ASN A 38 -9.08 11.05 16.48
N ALA A 39 -8.70 12.17 17.11
CA ALA A 39 -9.61 13.29 17.34
C ALA A 39 -10.20 13.84 16.04
N GLU A 40 -9.46 13.69 14.93
CA GLU A 40 -9.90 14.10 13.59
C GLU A 40 -10.50 12.92 12.82
N LEU A 41 -9.91 11.72 12.93
CA LEU A 41 -10.34 10.55 12.17
C LEU A 41 -11.62 9.89 12.71
N ASN A 42 -11.93 10.05 13.99
CA ASN A 42 -13.09 9.45 14.68
C ASN A 42 -13.21 7.92 14.46
N LEU A 43 -12.07 7.23 14.45
CA LEU A 43 -12.01 5.78 14.34
C LEU A 43 -12.60 5.13 15.58
N ASN A 44 -13.52 4.20 15.34
CA ASN A 44 -14.03 3.24 16.31
C ASN A 44 -13.63 1.82 15.85
N GLU A 45 -13.85 0.83 16.71
CA GLU A 45 -13.51 -0.57 16.42
C GLU A 45 -14.12 -1.06 15.11
N SER A 46 -15.41 -0.80 14.88
CA SER A 46 -16.09 -1.19 13.64
C SER A 46 -15.48 -0.57 12.38
N LEU A 47 -15.01 0.68 12.45
CA LEU A 47 -14.30 1.32 11.33
C LEU A 47 -12.91 0.72 11.14
N CYS A 48 -12.21 0.40 12.22
CA CYS A 48 -10.91 -0.25 12.12
C CYS A 48 -11.04 -1.63 11.45
N ASP A 49 -11.96 -2.47 11.92
CA ASP A 49 -12.19 -3.82 11.39
C ASP A 49 -12.57 -3.79 9.90
N ARG A 50 -13.42 -2.84 9.51
CA ARG A 50 -13.85 -2.68 8.11
C ARG A 50 -12.70 -2.27 7.19
N HIS A 51 -11.70 -1.56 7.71
CA HIS A 51 -10.59 -1.00 6.93
C HIS A 51 -9.25 -1.64 7.24
N ASP A 52 -9.23 -2.77 7.96
CA ASP A 52 -8.05 -3.59 8.15
C ASP A 52 -7.78 -4.42 6.89
N TYR A 53 -6.81 -3.98 6.09
CA TYR A 53 -6.38 -4.65 4.88
C TYR A 53 -5.40 -5.81 5.11
N LEU A 54 -5.02 -6.09 6.36
CA LEU A 54 -4.34 -7.31 6.76
C LEU A 54 -5.33 -8.44 7.06
N SER A 55 -6.61 -8.13 7.26
CA SER A 55 -7.66 -9.14 7.49
C SER A 55 -8.25 -9.73 6.19
N VAL A 56 -7.99 -9.10 5.04
CA VAL A 56 -8.55 -9.50 3.73
C VAL A 56 -7.44 -9.87 2.75
N PRO A 57 -7.57 -10.98 1.99
CA PRO A 57 -6.54 -11.37 1.02
C PRO A 57 -6.48 -10.40 -0.18
N ARG A 58 -5.30 -10.29 -0.81
CA ARG A 58 -5.21 -9.72 -2.16
C ARG A 58 -5.85 -10.71 -3.14
N THR A 59 -6.87 -10.26 -3.86
CA THR A 59 -7.57 -11.04 -4.89
C THR A 59 -7.09 -10.72 -6.30
N MET A 60 -6.57 -9.50 -6.52
CA MET A 60 -6.07 -9.09 -7.84
C MET A 60 -4.64 -9.57 -8.08
N ALA A 61 -4.40 -10.25 -9.20
CA ALA A 61 -3.10 -10.85 -9.54
C ALA A 61 -2.10 -9.89 -10.22
N CYS A 62 -2.33 -8.58 -10.17
CA CYS A 62 -1.45 -7.62 -10.81
C CYS A 62 -0.13 -7.45 -10.02
N PRO A 63 0.98 -7.12 -10.69
CA PRO A 63 2.22 -6.78 -10.00
C PRO A 63 2.02 -5.66 -8.96
N LEU A 64 2.65 -5.82 -7.80
CA LEU A 64 2.53 -4.91 -6.68
C LEU A 64 3.93 -4.48 -6.21
N LYS A 65 4.15 -3.17 -6.11
CA LYS A 65 5.30 -2.57 -5.42
C LYS A 65 4.79 -1.88 -4.15
N VAL A 66 5.39 -2.18 -3.02
CA VAL A 66 5.16 -1.46 -1.75
C VAL A 66 6.44 -0.72 -1.39
N ILE A 67 6.37 0.60 -1.30
CA ILE A 67 7.54 1.47 -1.09
C ILE A 67 7.30 2.34 0.14
N VAL A 68 8.31 2.43 1.00
CA VAL A 68 8.31 3.28 2.20
C VAL A 68 9.68 3.95 2.34
N GLY A 69 9.71 5.18 2.84
CA GLY A 69 10.94 5.90 3.10
C GLY A 69 11.70 5.28 4.27
N ALA A 70 13.01 5.12 4.13
CA ALA A 70 13.86 4.56 5.19
C ALA A 70 13.96 5.46 6.43
N ASP A 71 13.70 6.76 6.27
CA ASP A 71 13.70 7.75 7.36
C ASP A 71 12.28 8.04 7.88
N GLU A 72 11.29 7.21 7.53
CA GLU A 72 9.95 7.29 8.11
C GLU A 72 9.88 6.75 9.55
N PRO A 73 8.91 7.21 10.37
CA PRO A 73 8.66 6.60 11.67
C PRO A 73 8.43 5.09 11.55
N ALA A 74 8.95 4.33 12.51
CA ALA A 74 8.93 2.87 12.48
C ALA A 74 7.55 2.25 12.21
N GLY A 75 6.46 2.87 12.69
CA GLY A 75 5.11 2.40 12.43
C GLY A 75 4.72 2.40 10.94
N TRP A 76 5.21 3.36 10.14
CA TRP A 76 4.97 3.39 8.69
C TRP A 76 5.76 2.30 7.96
N ILE A 77 7.01 2.08 8.39
CA ILE A 77 7.86 1.01 7.86
C ILE A 77 7.24 -0.36 8.18
N GLU A 78 6.79 -0.57 9.42
CA GLU A 78 6.14 -1.80 9.85
C GLU A 78 4.85 -2.08 9.09
N GLN A 79 3.99 -1.06 8.92
CA GLN A 79 2.77 -1.15 8.10
C GLN A 79 3.09 -1.64 6.69
N SER A 80 4.08 -1.03 6.04
CA SER A 80 4.48 -1.33 4.67
C SER A 80 5.06 -2.73 4.51
N LEU A 81 5.97 -3.12 5.41
CA LEU A 81 6.58 -4.45 5.41
C LEU A 81 5.54 -5.55 5.69
N THR A 82 4.69 -5.34 6.70
CA THR A 82 3.65 -6.31 7.09
C THR A 82 2.64 -6.50 5.97
N TYR A 83 2.20 -5.41 5.35
CA TYR A 83 1.27 -5.51 4.23
C TYR A 83 1.88 -6.19 3.01
N ALA A 84 3.15 -5.91 2.68
CA ALA A 84 3.81 -6.58 1.56
C ALA A 84 3.90 -8.11 1.78
N GLN A 85 4.22 -8.54 2.99
CA GLN A 85 4.24 -9.96 3.37
C GLN A 85 2.85 -10.60 3.27
N HIS A 86 1.83 -9.93 3.83
CA HIS A 86 0.45 -10.38 3.76
C HIS A 86 -0.05 -10.49 2.31
N ALA A 87 0.20 -9.45 1.51
CA ALA A 87 -0.16 -9.44 0.11
C ALA A 87 0.53 -10.59 -0.63
N ALA A 88 1.79 -10.90 -0.37
CA ALA A 88 2.52 -11.99 -1.04
C ALA A 88 1.91 -13.39 -0.86
N LEU A 89 0.92 -13.56 0.03
CA LEU A 89 0.13 -14.80 0.15
C LEU A 89 -0.88 -15.00 -0.99
N GLY A 90 -1.25 -13.94 -1.71
CA GLY A 90 -2.12 -14.00 -2.88
C GLY A 90 -1.37 -14.23 -4.20
N ASP A 91 -2.10 -14.29 -5.32
CA ASP A 91 -1.53 -14.50 -6.65
C ASP A 91 -0.88 -13.23 -7.23
N GLY A 92 0.23 -13.37 -7.95
CA GLY A 92 0.93 -12.24 -8.59
C GLY A 92 2.17 -11.76 -7.81
N PRO A 93 3.13 -11.10 -8.49
CA PRO A 93 4.39 -10.71 -7.87
C PRO A 93 4.22 -9.51 -6.93
N VAL A 94 4.91 -9.56 -5.79
CA VAL A 94 5.00 -8.47 -4.81
C VAL A 94 6.46 -8.20 -4.52
N ASP A 95 6.87 -6.94 -4.67
CA ASP A 95 8.15 -6.47 -4.14
C ASP A 95 7.92 -5.37 -3.09
N CYS A 96 8.78 -5.34 -2.09
CA CYS A 96 8.81 -4.29 -1.08
C CYS A 96 10.18 -3.61 -1.07
N LEU A 97 10.18 -2.28 -0.95
CA LEU A 97 11.38 -1.45 -1.02
C LEU A 97 11.38 -0.41 0.08
N LEU A 98 12.52 -0.32 0.78
CA LEU A 98 12.84 0.80 1.66
C LEU A 98 13.67 1.80 0.87
N SER A 99 13.10 2.97 0.59
CA SER A 99 13.75 4.01 -0.20
C SER A 99 14.69 4.85 0.67
N ALA A 100 15.99 4.80 0.37
CA ALA A 100 17.02 5.37 1.22
C ALA A 100 17.05 6.91 1.16
N GLY A 101 17.15 7.55 2.34
CA GLY A 101 17.24 9.01 2.45
C GLY A 101 15.92 9.75 2.30
N ASP A 102 14.80 9.02 2.19
CA ASP A 102 13.47 9.60 2.11
C ASP A 102 12.69 9.44 3.40
N ASN A 103 12.01 10.53 3.76
CA ASN A 103 10.98 10.56 4.79
C ASN A 103 9.58 10.60 4.15
N HIS A 104 8.55 10.58 4.98
CA HIS A 104 7.14 10.48 4.56
C HIS A 104 6.71 11.58 3.58
N PHE A 105 7.33 12.75 3.65
CA PHE A 105 7.00 13.88 2.77
C PHE A 105 7.92 13.95 1.55
N SER A 106 9.23 13.79 1.72
CA SER A 106 10.19 13.89 0.61
C SER A 106 10.06 12.75 -0.39
N ILE A 107 9.51 11.60 0.03
CA ILE A 107 9.39 10.42 -0.84
C ILE A 107 8.61 10.72 -2.13
N LEU A 108 7.67 11.68 -2.12
CA LEU A 108 6.92 12.05 -3.33
C LEU A 108 7.74 12.91 -4.30
N ASP A 109 8.82 13.56 -3.86
CA ASP A 109 9.72 14.31 -4.74
C ASP A 109 10.39 13.38 -5.77
N GLN A 110 10.43 12.08 -5.50
CA GLN A 110 10.91 11.06 -6.42
C GLN A 110 10.18 11.06 -7.78
N TYR A 111 8.93 11.55 -7.86
CA TYR A 111 8.24 11.70 -9.15
C TYR A 111 8.93 12.69 -10.10
N PHE A 112 9.71 13.63 -9.58
CA PHE A 112 10.47 14.59 -10.39
C PHE A 112 11.84 14.05 -10.82
N LEU A 113 12.28 12.94 -10.24
CA LEU A 113 13.61 12.38 -10.44
C LEU A 113 13.52 11.14 -11.31
N ALA A 114 14.02 11.23 -12.55
CA ALA A 114 14.13 10.07 -13.42
C ALA A 114 15.03 9.02 -12.76
N GLY A 115 14.59 7.75 -12.77
CA GLY A 115 15.34 6.64 -12.19
C GLY A 115 15.25 6.53 -10.67
N SER A 116 14.43 7.34 -10.00
CA SER A 116 14.09 7.14 -8.59
C SER A 116 13.35 5.82 -8.38
N ASP A 117 13.30 5.36 -7.13
CA ASP A 117 12.63 4.11 -6.76
C ASP A 117 11.14 4.12 -7.15
N ILE A 118 10.42 5.19 -6.82
CA ILE A 118 9.00 5.36 -7.17
C ILE A 118 8.82 5.52 -8.67
N MET A 119 9.54 6.43 -9.33
CA MET A 119 9.30 6.68 -10.75
C MET A 119 9.63 5.46 -11.59
N SER A 120 10.71 4.74 -11.27
CA SER A 120 11.06 3.48 -11.93
C SER A 120 9.99 2.41 -11.70
N SER A 121 9.53 2.25 -10.46
CA SER A 121 8.48 1.29 -10.11
C SER A 121 7.17 1.56 -10.82
N VAL A 122 6.79 2.82 -11.01
CA VAL A 122 5.60 3.23 -11.78
C VAL A 122 5.77 2.90 -13.27
N LEU A 123 6.91 3.26 -13.86
CA LEU A 123 7.20 2.98 -15.27
C LEU A 123 7.20 1.48 -15.56
N GLU A 124 7.75 0.66 -14.65
CA GLU A 124 7.72 -0.81 -14.76
C GLU A 124 6.31 -1.39 -14.92
N GLN A 125 5.29 -0.77 -14.30
CA GLN A 125 3.89 -1.25 -14.40
C GLN A 125 3.28 -1.04 -15.78
N VAL A 126 3.75 -0.05 -16.53
CA VAL A 126 3.15 0.34 -17.83
C VAL A 126 3.95 -0.17 -19.02
N THR A 127 5.23 -0.51 -18.83
CA THR A 127 6.10 -1.02 -19.90
C THR A 127 6.09 -2.54 -20.06
N ARG A 128 5.38 -3.27 -19.19
CA ARG A 128 5.22 -4.73 -19.23
C ARG A 128 3.80 -5.11 -19.68
#